data_AF-A0AA94IVU0-F1
#
_entry.id   AF-A0AA94IVU0-F1
#
_cell.length_a   1.000
_cell.length_b   1.000
_cell.length_c   1.000
_cell.angle_alpha   90.00
_cell.angle_beta   90.00
_cell.angle_gamma   90.00
#
_symmetry.space_group_name_H-M   'P 1'
#
loop_
_entity.id
_entity.type
_entity.pdbx_description
1 polymer ?
#
loop_
_entity_poly.entity_id
_entity_poly.type
_entity_poly.pdbx_seq_one_letter_code
_entity_poly.pdbx_strand_id
1 'polypeptide(L)'
;MQWNELKQQPEIVEAIERIEKRKKQEAEERKRQEAECKRDEQTRQSRFQSVLIRFINEGHSSLGKFSQTERINFNDKEANAIYYGLIATAVNDRLSLNVSKNIEASVNKFLAGMTWNGCTEFRRECVSNWTKLFATKDVTYTKDAISNFLSFVDHMSCSCRHIRLAWRLKRMR
;
A
#
# COMPACT_ATOMS: atom_id res chain seq x y z
N MET A 1 15.50 -43.12 -46.04
CA MET A 1 15.97 -42.57 -44.76
C MET A 1 14.81 -42.60 -43.78
N GLN A 2 14.97 -43.32 -42.68
CA GLN A 2 14.00 -43.27 -41.59
C GLN A 2 14.29 -42.03 -40.72
N TRP A 3 13.24 -41.38 -40.23
CA TRP A 3 13.34 -40.18 -39.36
C TRP A 3 14.26 -40.38 -38.14
N ASN A 4 14.39 -41.61 -37.65
CA ASN A 4 15.29 -41.97 -36.55
C ASN A 4 16.78 -41.89 -36.91
N GLU A 5 17.16 -42.18 -38.16
CA GLU A 5 18.57 -42.13 -38.62
C GLU A 5 19.04 -40.67 -38.77
N LEU A 6 18.15 -39.78 -39.19
CA LEU A 6 18.41 -38.34 -39.29
C LEU A 6 18.70 -37.74 -37.90
N LYS A 7 17.90 -38.06 -36.88
CA LYS A 7 18.11 -37.56 -35.50
C LYS A 7 19.42 -38.02 -34.85
N GLN A 8 20.04 -39.09 -35.36
CA GLN A 8 21.31 -39.63 -34.88
C GLN A 8 22.52 -38.94 -35.54
N GLN A 9 22.31 -38.10 -36.55
CA GLN A 9 23.41 -37.36 -37.17
C GLN A 9 24.04 -36.39 -36.15
N PRO A 10 25.38 -36.33 -36.07
CA PRO A 10 26.09 -35.56 -35.05
C PRO A 10 25.72 -34.07 -35.09
N GLU A 11 25.49 -33.52 -36.28
CA GLU A 11 25.06 -32.12 -36.47
C GLU A 11 23.67 -31.84 -35.89
N ILE A 12 22.74 -32.80 -36.01
CA ILE A 12 21.37 -32.67 -35.50
C ILE A 12 21.37 -32.82 -33.97
N VAL A 13 22.17 -33.73 -33.43
CA VAL A 13 22.38 -33.88 -31.97
C VAL A 13 22.96 -32.59 -31.38
N GLU A 14 24.00 -32.03 -31.99
CA GLU A 14 24.61 -30.78 -31.52
C GLU A 14 23.62 -29.59 -31.58
N ALA A 15 22.82 -29.50 -32.63
CA ALA A 15 21.80 -28.46 -32.75
C ALA A 15 20.71 -28.57 -31.66
N ILE A 16 20.29 -29.81 -31.32
CA ILE A 16 19.34 -30.07 -30.24
C ILE A 16 19.95 -29.66 -28.89
N GLU A 17 21.19 -30.06 -28.60
CA GLU A 17 21.89 -29.69 -27.37
C GLU A 17 22.02 -28.17 -27.21
N ARG A 18 22.35 -27.45 -28.31
CA ARG A 18 22.41 -25.98 -28.31
C ARG A 18 21.04 -25.35 -28.00
N ILE A 19 19.94 -25.91 -28.52
CA ILE A 19 18.58 -25.44 -28.22
C ILE A 19 18.23 -25.70 -26.75
N GLU A 20 18.53 -26.89 -26.23
CA GLU A 20 18.26 -27.24 -24.83
C GLU A 20 19.05 -26.36 -23.87
N LYS A 21 20.33 -26.10 -24.18
CA LYS A 21 21.18 -25.18 -23.41
C LYS A 21 20.60 -23.76 -23.39
N ARG A 22 20.15 -23.22 -24.53
CA ARG A 22 19.47 -21.91 -24.60
C ARG A 22 18.18 -21.90 -23.79
N LYS A 23 17.32 -22.91 -23.93
CA LYS A 23 16.07 -23.02 -23.15
C LYS A 23 16.34 -23.04 -21.65
N LYS A 24 17.38 -23.76 -21.21
CA LYS A 24 17.79 -23.81 -19.80
C LYS A 24 18.28 -22.45 -19.30
N GLN A 25 19.11 -21.76 -20.10
CA GLN A 25 19.60 -20.41 -19.78
C GLN A 25 18.44 -19.40 -19.68
N GLU A 26 17.54 -19.37 -20.65
CA GLU A 26 16.37 -18.49 -20.61
C GLU A 26 15.44 -18.80 -19.43
N ALA A 27 15.25 -20.07 -19.09
CA ALA A 27 14.45 -20.46 -17.93
C ALA A 27 15.10 -20.01 -16.62
N GLU A 28 16.42 -20.08 -16.52
CA GLU A 28 17.17 -19.59 -15.36
C GLU A 28 17.11 -18.05 -15.27
N GLU A 29 17.24 -17.35 -16.40
CA GLU A 29 17.12 -15.90 -16.45
C GLU A 29 15.71 -15.43 -16.08
N ARG A 30 14.67 -16.06 -16.61
CA ARG A 30 13.27 -15.81 -16.22
C ARG A 30 13.07 -15.98 -14.72
N LYS A 31 13.58 -17.07 -14.12
CA LYS A 31 13.51 -17.29 -12.67
C LYS A 31 14.23 -16.20 -11.87
N ARG A 32 15.40 -15.73 -12.33
CA ARG A 32 16.14 -14.63 -11.70
C ARG A 32 15.35 -13.32 -11.77
N GLN A 33 14.80 -12.98 -12.94
CA GLN A 33 13.99 -11.78 -13.15
C GLN A 33 12.70 -11.81 -12.32
N GLU A 34 12.01 -12.94 -12.25
CA GLU A 34 10.83 -13.12 -11.40
C GLU A 34 11.16 -12.96 -9.91
N ALA A 35 12.30 -13.51 -9.46
CA ALA A 35 12.74 -13.36 -8.08
C ALA A 35 13.10 -11.91 -7.74
N GLU A 36 13.74 -11.19 -8.66
CA GLU A 36 14.02 -9.75 -8.51
C GLU A 36 12.73 -8.92 -8.46
N CYS A 37 11.82 -9.14 -9.41
CA CYS A 37 10.51 -8.49 -9.46
C CYS A 37 9.70 -8.71 -8.17
N LYS A 38 9.69 -9.94 -7.63
CA LYS A 38 9.02 -10.25 -6.35
C LYS A 38 9.64 -9.50 -5.17
N ARG A 39 10.98 -9.41 -5.09
CA ARG A 39 11.67 -8.66 -4.01
C ARG A 39 11.40 -7.17 -4.10
N ASP A 40 11.40 -6.61 -5.31
CA ASP A 40 11.13 -5.19 -5.53
C ASP A 40 9.68 -4.84 -5.19
N GLU A 41 8.72 -5.67 -5.60
CA GLU A 41 7.32 -5.47 -5.25
C GLU A 41 7.09 -5.59 -3.73
N GLN A 42 7.69 -6.57 -3.07
CA GLN A 42 7.62 -6.69 -1.61
C GLN A 42 8.20 -5.46 -0.91
N THR A 43 9.31 -4.92 -1.41
CA THR A 43 9.92 -3.70 -0.89
C THR A 43 9.01 -2.50 -1.10
N ARG A 44 8.39 -2.38 -2.28
CA ARG A 44 7.43 -1.32 -2.60
C ARG A 44 6.21 -1.36 -1.68
N GLN A 45 5.63 -2.56 -1.50
CA GLN A 45 4.50 -2.76 -0.58
C GLN A 45 4.87 -2.42 0.86
N SER A 46 6.06 -2.81 1.32
CA SER A 46 6.53 -2.49 2.67
C SER A 46 6.65 -0.98 2.89
N ARG A 47 7.14 -0.24 1.89
CA ARG A 47 7.20 1.23 1.93
C ARG A 47 5.82 1.87 1.92
N PHE A 48 4.93 1.37 1.06
CA PHE A 48 3.53 1.81 1.00
C PHE A 48 2.82 1.66 2.35
N GLN A 49 2.95 0.49 2.97
CA GLN A 49 2.41 0.24 4.30
C GLN A 49 3.03 1.16 5.36
N SER A 50 4.34 1.38 5.32
CA SER A 50 5.00 2.32 6.23
C SER A 50 4.46 3.75 6.12
N VAL A 51 4.14 4.23 4.91
CA VAL A 51 3.54 5.55 4.70
C VAL A 51 2.11 5.60 5.25
N LEU A 52 1.28 4.56 5.02
CA LEU A 52 -0.06 4.49 5.61
C LEU A 52 -0.01 4.53 7.14
N ILE A 53 0.87 3.75 7.75
CA ILE A 53 1.06 3.72 9.21
C ILE A 53 1.42 5.11 9.75
N ARG A 54 2.21 5.91 9.02
CA ARG A 54 2.52 7.30 9.43
C ARG A 54 1.28 8.17 9.48
N PHE A 55 0.39 8.10 8.49
CA PHE A 55 -0.87 8.85 8.51
C PHE A 55 -1.78 8.43 9.66
N ILE A 56 -1.87 7.13 9.94
CA ILE A 56 -2.63 6.61 11.08
C ILE A 56 -2.07 7.19 12.39
N ASN A 57 -0.75 7.11 12.58
CA ASN A 57 -0.08 7.60 13.78
C ASN A 57 -0.21 9.12 13.96
N GLU A 58 -0.15 9.89 12.87
CA GLU A 58 -0.34 11.34 12.93
C GLU A 58 -1.77 11.68 13.36
N GLY A 59 -2.76 11.02 12.76
CA GLY A 59 -4.16 11.15 13.17
C GLY A 59 -4.35 10.78 14.65
N HIS A 60 -3.71 9.68 15.11
CA HIS A 60 -3.73 9.28 16.52
C HIS A 60 -3.10 10.33 17.43
N SER A 61 -1.96 10.91 17.03
CA SER A 61 -1.30 11.96 17.79
C SER A 61 -2.18 13.20 17.93
N SER A 62 -2.79 13.64 16.83
CA SER A 62 -3.72 14.78 16.83
C SER A 62 -4.94 14.52 17.71
N LEU A 63 -5.57 13.36 17.57
CA LEU A 63 -6.75 13.00 18.37
C LEU A 63 -6.40 12.85 19.86
N GLY A 64 -5.24 12.29 20.17
CA GLY A 64 -4.73 12.13 21.53
C GLY A 64 -4.49 13.48 22.20
N LYS A 65 -3.83 14.42 21.51
CA LYS A 65 -3.66 15.80 22.00
C LYS A 65 -5.00 16.48 22.21
N PHE A 66 -5.91 16.38 21.23
CA PHE A 66 -7.26 16.95 21.35
C PHE A 66 -8.01 16.40 22.58
N SER A 67 -7.88 15.11 22.86
CA SER A 67 -8.56 14.44 23.99
C SER A 67 -8.15 14.95 25.37
N GLN A 68 -7.01 15.64 25.46
CA GLN A 68 -6.50 16.27 26.69
C GLN A 68 -6.92 17.73 26.81
N THR A 69 -7.65 18.27 25.84
CA THR A 69 -8.12 19.65 25.87
C THR A 69 -9.57 19.76 26.34
N GLU A 70 -9.96 20.96 26.74
CA GLU A 70 -11.35 21.27 27.09
C GLU A 70 -12.21 21.64 25.87
N ARG A 71 -11.59 21.74 24.68
CA ARG A 71 -12.26 22.12 23.44
C ARG A 71 -13.28 21.06 23.01
N ILE A 72 -14.30 21.54 22.30
CA ILE A 72 -15.39 20.71 21.78
C ILE A 72 -15.20 20.31 20.32
N ASN A 73 -14.42 21.08 19.54
CA ASN A 73 -14.23 20.87 18.11
C ASN A 73 -12.74 20.76 17.74
N PHE A 74 -12.48 19.97 16.70
CA PHE A 74 -11.18 19.92 16.03
C PHE A 74 -10.89 21.27 15.35
N ASN A 75 -9.63 21.69 15.38
CA ASN A 75 -9.18 22.70 14.42
C ASN A 75 -8.88 22.06 13.06
N ASP A 76 -8.68 22.88 12.03
CA ASP A 76 -8.47 22.38 10.65
C ASP A 76 -7.29 21.42 10.52
N LYS A 77 -6.20 21.65 11.27
CA LYS A 77 -5.02 20.78 11.24
C LYS A 77 -5.32 19.41 11.85
N GLU A 78 -6.02 19.40 12.98
CA GLU A 78 -6.46 18.17 13.65
C GLU A 78 -7.46 17.42 12.77
N ALA A 79 -8.46 18.11 12.23
CA ALA A 79 -9.47 17.53 11.35
C ALA A 79 -8.83 16.87 10.12
N ASN A 80 -7.87 17.55 9.47
CA ASN A 80 -7.15 16.99 8.33
C ASN A 80 -6.30 15.76 8.71
N ALA A 81 -5.58 15.81 9.82
CA ALA A 81 -4.78 14.67 10.30
C ALA A 81 -5.66 13.45 10.61
N ILE A 82 -6.79 13.67 11.28
CA ILE A 82 -7.78 12.62 11.60
C ILE A 82 -8.42 12.08 10.32
N TYR A 83 -8.80 12.95 9.38
CA TYR A 83 -9.37 12.56 8.08
C TYR A 83 -8.44 11.64 7.30
N TYR A 84 -7.16 12.03 7.13
CA TYR A 84 -6.20 11.18 6.42
C TYR A 84 -5.85 9.92 7.21
N GLY A 85 -5.82 9.98 8.54
CA GLY A 85 -5.68 8.80 9.41
C GLY A 85 -6.80 7.78 9.18
N LEU A 86 -8.06 8.24 9.09
CA LEU A 86 -9.23 7.39 8.82
C LEU A 86 -9.20 6.78 7.42
N ILE A 87 -8.77 7.54 6.39
CA ILE A 87 -8.57 6.98 5.05
C ILE A 87 -7.46 5.94 5.06
N ALA A 88 -6.33 6.24 5.72
CA ALA A 88 -5.21 5.31 5.82
C ALA A 88 -5.61 4.01 6.53
N THR A 89 -6.36 4.09 7.62
CA THR A 89 -6.92 2.91 8.31
C THR A 89 -7.84 2.12 7.39
N ALA A 90 -8.76 2.78 6.68
CA ALA A 90 -9.65 2.08 5.76
C ALA A 90 -8.88 1.35 4.65
N VAL A 91 -7.89 2.00 4.05
CA VAL A 91 -7.04 1.39 3.01
C VAL A 91 -6.25 0.21 3.56
N ASN A 92 -5.65 0.36 4.75
CA ASN A 92 -4.91 -0.69 5.42
C ASN A 92 -5.78 -1.93 5.70
N ASP A 93 -7.04 -1.70 6.06
CA ASP A 93 -8.03 -2.74 6.35
C ASP A 93 -8.89 -3.15 5.15
N ARG A 94 -8.57 -2.66 3.94
CA ARG A 94 -9.29 -2.93 2.67
C ARG A 94 -10.79 -2.60 2.74
N LEU A 95 -11.14 -1.57 3.49
CA LEU A 95 -12.49 -1.04 3.65
C LEU A 95 -12.77 0.02 2.59
N SER A 96 -13.90 -0.11 1.90
CA SER A 96 -14.32 0.88 0.89
C SER A 96 -15.20 1.95 1.52
N LEU A 97 -14.70 3.19 1.61
CA LEU A 97 -15.35 4.32 2.29
C LEU A 97 -16.59 4.89 1.57
N ASN A 98 -16.94 4.37 0.39
CA ASN A 98 -18.21 4.68 -0.27
C ASN A 98 -19.42 4.00 0.38
N VAL A 99 -19.20 3.07 1.31
CA VAL A 99 -20.25 2.36 2.05
C VAL A 99 -20.25 2.87 3.49
N SER A 100 -21.38 3.39 3.96
CA SER A 100 -21.49 3.96 5.32
C SER A 100 -21.01 3.01 6.43
N LYS A 101 -21.39 1.73 6.37
CA LYS A 101 -20.93 0.70 7.33
C LYS A 101 -19.41 0.55 7.38
N ASN A 102 -18.73 0.75 6.24
CA ASN A 102 -17.27 0.66 6.18
C ASN A 102 -16.59 1.91 6.75
N ILE A 103 -17.26 3.07 6.70
CA ILE A 103 -16.79 4.28 7.39
C ILE A 103 -16.80 4.03 8.89
N GLU A 104 -17.93 3.53 9.43
CA GLU A 104 -18.03 3.19 10.86
C GLU A 104 -16.99 2.13 11.27
N ALA A 105 -16.81 1.09 10.45
CA ALA A 105 -15.79 0.09 10.69
C ALA A 105 -14.38 0.69 10.70
N SER A 106 -14.05 1.59 9.78
CA SER A 106 -12.75 2.29 9.75
C SER A 106 -12.54 3.12 11.01
N VAL A 107 -13.55 3.90 11.42
CA VAL A 107 -13.49 4.72 12.65
C VAL A 107 -13.27 3.84 13.87
N ASN A 108 -14.00 2.73 14.00
CA ASN A 108 -13.85 1.82 15.13
C ASN A 108 -12.43 1.22 15.17
N LYS A 109 -11.87 0.82 14.03
CA LYS A 109 -10.49 0.32 13.95
C LYS A 109 -9.46 1.41 14.28
N PHE A 110 -9.67 2.62 13.79
CA PHE A 110 -8.81 3.77 14.07
C PHE A 110 -8.81 4.09 15.58
N LEU A 111 -9.97 4.15 16.22
CA LEU A 111 -10.10 4.38 17.66
C LEU A 111 -9.58 3.21 18.51
N ALA A 112 -9.70 1.97 18.04
CA ALA A 112 -9.15 0.80 18.75
C ALA A 112 -7.62 0.79 18.79
N GLY A 113 -6.95 1.40 17.79
CA GLY A 113 -5.51 1.57 17.77
C GLY A 113 -4.98 2.74 18.63
N MET A 114 -5.87 3.57 19.20
CA MET A 114 -5.49 4.73 19.99
C MET A 114 -4.94 4.36 21.37
N THR A 115 -3.89 5.08 21.78
CA THR A 115 -3.43 5.08 23.18
C THR A 115 -3.99 6.30 23.90
N TRP A 116 -4.87 6.07 24.89
CA TRP A 116 -5.61 7.13 25.60
C TRP A 116 -4.95 7.57 26.91
N ASN A 117 -3.65 7.91 26.85
CA ASN A 117 -2.91 8.30 28.05
C ASN A 117 -3.38 9.67 28.59
N GLY A 118 -3.60 9.74 29.90
CA GLY A 118 -3.99 10.97 30.59
C GLY A 118 -5.42 11.45 30.31
N CYS A 119 -6.27 10.61 29.69
CA CYS A 119 -7.64 10.95 29.33
C CYS A 119 -8.63 10.22 30.26
N THR A 120 -9.61 10.94 30.82
CA THR A 120 -10.69 10.32 31.62
C THR A 120 -11.58 9.45 30.74
N GLU A 121 -12.29 8.49 31.35
CA GLU A 121 -13.23 7.63 30.63
C GLU A 121 -14.32 8.44 29.93
N PHE A 122 -14.89 9.43 30.63
CA PHE A 122 -15.87 10.36 30.06
C PHE A 122 -15.31 11.10 28.84
N ARG A 123 -14.09 11.64 28.91
CA ARG A 123 -13.49 12.33 27.77
C ARG A 123 -13.20 11.40 26.61
N ARG A 124 -12.73 10.18 26.88
CA ARG A 124 -12.55 9.15 25.85
C ARG A 124 -13.85 8.87 25.12
N GLU A 125 -14.96 8.73 25.84
CA GLU A 125 -16.27 8.50 25.24
C GLU A 125 -16.72 9.69 24.39
N CYS A 126 -16.62 10.91 24.91
CA CYS A 126 -16.96 12.12 24.15
C CYS A 126 -16.16 12.22 22.85
N VAL A 127 -14.83 12.07 22.92
CA VAL A 127 -13.94 12.19 21.76
C VAL A 127 -14.20 11.08 20.75
N SER A 128 -14.49 9.85 21.21
CA SER A 128 -14.84 8.73 20.34
C SER A 128 -16.15 8.98 19.59
N ASN A 129 -17.19 9.44 20.30
CA ASN A 129 -18.48 9.78 19.70
C ASN A 129 -18.35 10.96 18.73
N TRP A 130 -17.58 11.98 19.08
CA TRP A 130 -17.30 13.11 18.21
C TRP A 130 -16.56 12.70 16.93
N THR A 131 -15.55 11.83 17.05
CA THR A 131 -14.82 11.30 15.87
C THR A 131 -15.74 10.52 14.94
N LYS A 132 -16.70 9.75 15.49
CA LYS A 132 -17.72 9.06 14.70
C LYS A 132 -18.64 10.03 13.96
N LEU A 133 -19.10 11.09 14.64
CA LEU A 133 -19.92 12.14 14.02
C LEU A 133 -19.15 12.84 12.90
N PHE A 134 -17.93 13.28 13.19
CA PHE A 134 -17.03 13.89 12.20
C PHE A 134 -16.88 13.01 10.96
N ALA A 135 -16.54 11.74 11.15
CA ALA A 135 -16.29 10.81 10.05
C ALA A 135 -17.53 10.46 9.23
N THR A 136 -18.73 10.45 9.83
CA THR A 136 -19.96 9.98 9.16
C THR A 136 -20.86 11.11 8.67
N LYS A 137 -20.70 12.32 9.20
CA LYS A 137 -21.58 13.47 8.92
C LYS A 137 -20.82 14.68 8.40
N ASP A 138 -19.67 15.01 8.98
CA ASP A 138 -19.00 16.28 8.69
C ASP A 138 -18.03 16.20 7.50
N VAL A 139 -17.51 15.00 7.20
CA VAL A 139 -16.59 14.78 6.08
C VAL A 139 -17.20 13.90 5.00
N THR A 140 -16.82 14.18 3.76
CA THR A 140 -17.21 13.38 2.60
C THR A 140 -16.00 12.63 2.04
N TYR A 141 -16.17 11.34 1.80
CA TYR A 141 -15.18 10.50 1.14
C TYR A 141 -15.53 10.35 -0.34
N THR A 142 -15.07 11.30 -1.16
CA THR A 142 -15.25 11.19 -2.61
C THR A 142 -14.23 10.20 -3.19
N LYS A 143 -14.59 9.55 -4.30
CA LYS A 143 -13.66 8.66 -5.02
C LYS A 143 -12.37 9.38 -5.42
N ASP A 144 -12.50 10.64 -5.84
CA ASP A 144 -11.36 11.46 -6.27
C ASP A 144 -10.43 11.80 -5.10
N ALA A 145 -10.97 12.15 -3.92
CA ALA A 145 -10.16 12.42 -2.74
C ALA A 145 -9.36 11.18 -2.30
N ILE A 146 -10.00 10.01 -2.30
CA ILE A 146 -9.33 8.73 -1.98
C ILE A 146 -8.27 8.40 -3.03
N SER A 147 -8.58 8.57 -4.32
CA SER A 147 -7.64 8.33 -5.42
C SER A 147 -6.41 9.23 -5.33
N ASN A 148 -6.62 10.52 -5.05
CA ASN A 148 -5.55 11.50 -4.86
C ASN A 148 -4.68 11.13 -3.64
N PHE A 149 -5.30 10.74 -2.53
CA PHE A 149 -4.59 10.26 -1.35
C PHE A 149 -3.72 9.03 -1.67
N LEU A 150 -4.27 8.02 -2.35
CA LEU A 150 -3.53 6.82 -2.73
C LEU A 150 -2.37 7.14 -3.68
N SER A 151 -2.57 8.06 -4.63
CA SER A 151 -1.53 8.52 -5.54
C SER A 151 -0.41 9.24 -4.78
N PHE A 152 -0.75 10.04 -3.78
CA PHE A 152 0.22 10.68 -2.90
C PHE A 152 1.01 9.66 -2.07
N VAL A 153 0.34 8.66 -1.48
CA VAL A 153 1.00 7.57 -0.74
C VAL A 153 1.94 6.80 -1.65
N ASP A 154 1.52 6.45 -2.87
CA ASP A 154 2.36 5.75 -3.85
C ASP A 154 3.60 6.60 -4.23
N HIS A 155 3.42 7.90 -4.46
CA HIS A 155 4.52 8.84 -4.70
C HIS A 155 5.54 8.85 -3.53
N MET A 156 5.05 8.93 -2.29
CA MET A 156 5.88 8.92 -1.08
C MET A 156 6.59 7.56 -0.86
N SER A 157 6.06 6.49 -1.43
CA SER A 157 6.58 5.13 -1.31
C SER A 157 7.60 4.78 -2.38
N CYS A 158 7.56 5.49 -3.51
CA CYS A 158 8.50 5.33 -4.61
C CYS A 158 9.85 5.96 -4.28
N SER A 159 10.89 5.14 -4.12
CA SER A 159 12.26 5.61 -4.27
C SER A 159 12.51 5.91 -5.75
N CYS A 160 13.03 7.09 -6.08
CA CYS A 160 13.39 7.60 -7.42
C CYS A 160 14.32 6.70 -8.31
N ARG A 161 14.51 5.41 -8.00
CA ARG A 161 15.48 4.52 -8.66
C ARG A 161 14.88 3.60 -9.73
N HIS A 162 13.55 3.40 -9.81
CA HIS A 162 12.97 2.40 -10.72
C HIS A 162 12.80 2.86 -12.18
N ILE A 163 12.71 4.17 -12.44
CA ILE A 163 12.62 4.69 -13.82
C ILE A 163 13.93 4.41 -14.59
N ARG A 164 15.08 4.26 -13.92
CA ARG A 164 16.36 4.02 -14.61
C ARG A 164 16.52 2.61 -15.19
N LEU A 165 15.94 1.56 -14.58
CA LEU A 165 16.11 0.17 -15.04
C LEU A 165 15.14 -0.18 -16.18
N ALA A 166 13.90 0.28 -16.11
CA ALA A 166 12.93 0.11 -17.21
C ALA A 166 13.37 0.83 -18.49
N TRP A 167 14.00 2.01 -18.38
CA TRP A 167 14.61 2.71 -19.52
C TRP A 167 15.87 2.02 -20.05
N ARG A 168 16.67 1.35 -19.20
CA ARG A 168 17.87 0.63 -19.64
C ARG A 168 17.54 -0.63 -20.44
N LEU A 169 16.48 -1.35 -20.06
CA LEU A 169 16.01 -2.55 -20.77
C LEU A 169 15.30 -2.22 -22.09
N LYS A 170 14.59 -1.08 -22.19
CA LYS A 170 13.98 -0.62 -23.45
C LYS A 170 14.96 -0.04 -24.46
N ARG A 171 16.16 0.39 -24.03
CA ARG A 171 17.19 0.98 -24.90
C ARG A 171 18.22 -0.04 -25.42
N MET A 172 18.11 -1.30 -25.01
CA MET A 172 18.94 -2.43 -25.47
C MET A 172 18.18 -3.40 -26.39
N ARG A 173 16.99 -3.03 -26.88
CA ARG A 173 16.28 -3.70 -27.96
C ARG A 173 16.21 -2.79 -29.19
#